data_AF-A0A7V9KV31-F1
#
_entry.id   AF-A0A7V9KV31-F1
#
_cell.length_a   1.000
_cell.length_b   1.000
_cell.length_c   1.000
_cell.angle_alpha   90.00
_cell.angle_beta   90.00
_cell.angle_gamma   90.00
#
_symmetry.space_group_name_H-M   'P 1'
#
loop_
_entity.id
_entity.type
_entity.pdbx_description
1 polymer ?
#
loop_
_entity_poly.entity_id
_entity_poly.type
_entity_poly.pdbx_seq_one_letter_code
_entity_poly.pdbx_strand_id
1 'polypeptide(L)'
;MPTEPPPVTLSQLVHRAVEICDPDGADEDLAELLRRFEDADEPASALVDSIEQRMAETVGMLDPQEEAPALQVASAVVVYLAHRRDEVSDDPDDILRLAVRAEFNGHPPANVANWLDEVGVQY
;
A
#
# COMPACT_ATOMS: atom_id res chain seq x y z
N MET A 1 -16.70 -11.61 -27.74
CA MET A 1 -15.95 -12.36 -26.70
C MET A 1 -15.69 -11.36 -25.59
N PRO A 2 -16.26 -11.49 -24.38
CA PRO A 2 -15.74 -10.75 -23.25
C PRO A 2 -14.42 -11.42 -22.85
N THR A 3 -13.30 -10.76 -23.12
CA THR A 3 -12.04 -11.13 -22.48
C THR A 3 -12.20 -10.80 -21.00
N GLU A 4 -11.98 -11.78 -20.14
CA GLU A 4 -11.83 -11.51 -18.71
C GLU A 4 -10.83 -10.37 -18.53
N PRO A 5 -11.13 -9.37 -17.67
CA PRO A 5 -10.19 -8.29 -17.42
C PRO A 5 -8.84 -8.88 -16.98
N PRO A 6 -7.72 -8.30 -17.43
CA PRO A 6 -6.40 -8.78 -17.02
C PRO A 6 -6.29 -8.77 -15.50
N PRO A 7 -5.58 -9.74 -14.90
CA PRO A 7 -5.41 -9.80 -13.46
C PRO A 7 -4.67 -8.56 -12.95
N VAL A 8 -5.02 -8.12 -11.74
CA VAL A 8 -4.38 -6.97 -11.09
C VAL A 8 -2.89 -7.26 -10.86
N THR A 9 -2.02 -6.37 -11.33
CA THR A 9 -0.55 -6.49 -11.21
C THR A 9 -0.06 -5.88 -9.90
N LEU A 10 1.19 -6.20 -9.52
CA LEU A 10 1.82 -5.55 -8.39
C LEU A 10 2.02 -4.04 -8.63
N SER A 11 2.45 -3.65 -9.82
CA SER A 11 2.58 -2.23 -10.20
C SER A 11 1.28 -1.45 -9.98
N GLN A 12 0.13 -2.04 -10.33
CA GLN A 12 -1.19 -1.44 -10.09
C GLN A 12 -1.53 -1.31 -8.61
N LEU A 13 -1.18 -2.30 -7.78
CA LEU A 13 -1.40 -2.22 -6.34
C LEU A 13 -0.56 -1.13 -5.69
N VAL A 14 0.72 -1.04 -6.07
CA VAL A 14 1.63 0.00 -5.55
C VAL A 14 1.17 1.38 -5.99
N HIS A 15 0.78 1.53 -7.26
CA HIS A 15 0.23 2.78 -7.77
C HIS A 15 -1.01 3.21 -6.98
N ARG A 16 -1.94 2.27 -6.74
CA ARG A 16 -3.14 2.55 -5.96
C ARG A 16 -2.82 2.92 -4.51
N ALA A 17 -1.87 2.23 -3.87
CA ALA A 17 -1.46 2.53 -2.50
C ALA A 17 -0.85 3.94 -2.37
N VAL A 18 0.00 4.33 -3.33
CA VAL A 18 0.61 5.66 -3.38
C VAL A 18 -0.45 6.74 -3.63
N GLU A 19 -1.37 6.52 -4.57
CA GLU A 19 -2.49 7.44 -4.84
C GLU A 19 -3.34 7.70 -3.59
N ILE A 20 -3.58 6.67 -2.78
CA ILE A 20 -4.34 6.77 -1.53
C ILE A 20 -3.56 7.54 -0.46
N CYS A 21 -2.26 7.25 -0.30
CA CYS A 21 -1.45 7.81 0.79
C CYS A 21 -0.87 9.21 0.48
N ASP A 22 -0.71 9.55 -0.80
CA ASP A 22 -0.17 10.83 -1.27
C ASP A 22 -0.92 11.29 -2.53
N PRO A 23 -2.17 11.75 -2.39
CA PRO A 23 -3.00 12.16 -3.53
C PRO A 23 -2.45 13.40 -4.27
N ASP A 24 -1.67 14.23 -3.58
CA ASP A 24 -1.06 15.45 -4.13
C ASP A 24 0.33 15.19 -4.74
N GLY A 25 0.91 14.01 -4.56
CA GLY A 25 2.22 13.63 -5.10
C GLY A 25 3.39 14.39 -4.47
N ALA A 26 3.29 14.72 -3.18
CA ALA A 26 4.28 15.53 -2.45
C ALA A 26 5.33 14.69 -1.69
N ASP A 27 5.09 13.39 -1.50
CA ASP A 27 5.95 12.50 -0.71
C ASP A 27 7.02 11.82 -1.59
N GLU A 28 8.29 12.17 -1.34
CA GLU A 28 9.42 11.67 -2.14
C GLU A 28 9.67 10.16 -1.94
N ASP A 29 9.40 9.63 -0.75
CA ASP A 29 9.61 8.21 -0.43
C ASP A 29 8.55 7.34 -1.13
N LEU A 30 7.31 7.82 -1.18
CA LEU A 30 6.24 7.18 -1.96
C LEU A 30 6.49 7.27 -3.46
N ALA A 31 7.05 8.38 -3.96
CA ALA A 31 7.48 8.50 -5.35
C ALA A 31 8.61 7.50 -5.69
N GLU A 32 9.55 7.26 -4.78
CA GLU A 32 10.59 6.23 -4.93
C GLU A 32 10.01 4.82 -4.91
N LEU A 33 9.09 4.53 -3.99
CA LEU A 33 8.37 3.25 -3.95
C LEU A 33 7.68 2.97 -5.29
N LEU A 34 6.95 3.96 -5.82
CA LEU A 34 6.27 3.83 -7.11
C LEU A 34 7.25 3.50 -8.24
N ARG A 35 8.36 4.24 -8.33
CA ARG A 35 9.38 4.03 -9.37
C ARG A 35 10.00 2.64 -9.30
N ARG A 36 10.22 2.11 -8.09
CA ARG A 36 10.82 0.78 -7.92
C ARG A 36 9.93 -0.36 -8.40
N PHE A 37 8.61 -0.16 -8.39
CA PHE A 37 7.62 -1.15 -8.81
C PHE A 37 6.90 -0.80 -10.11
N GLU A 38 7.34 0.23 -10.83
CA GLU A 38 6.65 0.70 -12.05
C GLU A 38 6.54 -0.39 -13.12
N ASP A 39 7.55 -1.26 -13.22
CA ASP A 39 7.62 -2.37 -14.18
C ASP A 39 7.18 -3.73 -13.58
N ALA A 40 6.62 -3.76 -12.36
CA ALA A 40 6.21 -4.99 -11.68
C ALA A 40 4.86 -5.53 -12.21
N ASP A 41 4.86 -5.94 -13.48
CA ASP A 41 3.67 -6.42 -14.21
C ASP A 41 3.24 -7.86 -13.84
N GLU A 42 3.89 -8.49 -12.86
CA GLU A 42 3.47 -9.80 -12.41
C GLU A 42 2.10 -9.74 -11.71
N PRO A 43 1.20 -10.72 -11.94
CA PRO A 43 -0.09 -10.77 -11.26
C PRO A 43 0.09 -10.83 -9.74
N ALA A 44 -0.59 -9.94 -9.01
CA ALA A 44 -0.51 -9.90 -7.55
C ALA A 44 -0.96 -11.23 -6.90
N SER A 45 -1.87 -11.96 -7.56
CA SER A 45 -2.32 -13.28 -7.14
C SER A 45 -1.20 -14.34 -7.10
N ALA A 46 -0.14 -14.16 -7.89
CA ALA A 46 1.01 -15.06 -7.90
C ALA A 46 2.02 -14.76 -6.78
N LEU A 47 1.88 -13.60 -6.12
CA LEU A 47 2.83 -13.08 -5.15
C LEU A 47 2.32 -13.10 -3.72
N VAL A 48 1.09 -13.54 -3.47
CA VAL A 48 0.42 -13.49 -2.15
C VAL A 48 1.28 -14.02 -1.00
N ASP A 49 1.99 -15.14 -1.21
CA ASP A 49 2.82 -15.75 -0.16
C ASP A 49 4.15 -15.02 0.08
N SER A 50 4.53 -14.08 -0.79
CA SER A 50 5.82 -13.37 -0.78
C SER A 50 5.68 -11.86 -0.68
N ILE A 51 4.47 -11.32 -0.82
CA ILE A 51 4.25 -9.89 -0.97
C ILE A 51 4.61 -9.13 0.30
N GLU A 52 4.26 -9.66 1.47
CA GLU A 52 4.58 -9.09 2.76
C GLU A 52 6.09 -8.93 2.93
N GLN A 53 6.85 -10.01 2.69
CA GLN A 53 8.31 -9.96 2.74
C GLN A 53 8.88 -8.97 1.73
N ARG A 54 8.40 -8.98 0.48
CA ARG A 54 8.90 -8.11 -0.60
C ARG A 54 8.66 -6.62 -0.28
N MET A 55 7.52 -6.30 0.32
CA MET A 55 7.20 -4.95 0.74
C MET A 55 8.02 -4.53 1.96
N ALA A 56 8.12 -5.38 2.98
CA ALA A 56 8.95 -5.12 4.17
C ALA A 56 10.42 -4.89 3.83
N GLU A 57 11.00 -5.70 2.93
CA GLU A 57 12.37 -5.52 2.44
C GLU A 57 12.54 -4.19 1.71
N THR A 58 11.56 -3.79 0.92
CA THR A 58 11.62 -2.53 0.17
C THR A 58 11.49 -1.32 1.08
N VAL A 59 10.49 -1.32 1.98
CA VAL A 59 10.31 -0.25 2.97
C VAL A 59 11.53 -0.13 3.87
N GLY A 60 12.10 -1.25 4.35
CA GLY A 60 13.31 -1.20 5.19
C GLY A 60 14.56 -0.67 4.47
N MET A 61 14.59 -0.66 3.13
CA MET A 61 15.63 0.01 2.36
C MET A 61 15.37 1.51 2.19
N LEU A 62 14.11 1.91 2.03
CA LEU A 62 13.71 3.31 1.79
C LEU A 62 13.65 4.12 3.08
N ASP A 63 13.13 3.52 4.15
CA ASP A 63 13.00 4.10 5.48
C ASP A 63 13.65 3.20 6.55
N PRO A 64 14.99 3.16 6.64
CA PRO A 64 15.70 2.32 7.61
C PRO A 64 15.49 2.75 9.07
N GLN A 65 14.99 3.96 9.30
CA GLN A 65 14.75 4.54 10.63
C GLN A 65 13.29 4.43 11.08
N GLU A 66 12.40 3.90 10.24
CA GLU A 66 10.96 3.80 10.49
C GLU A 66 10.30 5.18 10.78
N GLU A 67 10.78 6.23 10.12
CA GLU A 67 10.35 7.62 10.29
C GLU A 67 9.30 8.09 9.25
N ALA A 68 9.00 7.28 8.23
CA ALA A 68 8.07 7.59 7.15
C ALA A 68 6.71 6.86 7.33
N PRO A 69 5.75 7.41 8.09
CA PRO A 69 4.48 6.73 8.35
C PRO A 69 3.64 6.51 7.09
N ALA A 70 3.68 7.45 6.13
CA ALA A 70 2.97 7.30 4.85
C ALA A 70 3.49 6.09 4.05
N LEU A 71 4.82 5.87 4.05
CA LEU A 71 5.45 4.72 3.40
C LEU A 71 5.06 3.39 4.06
N GLN A 72 4.99 3.36 5.40
CA GLN A 72 4.54 2.19 6.15
C GLN A 72 3.08 1.85 5.84
N VAL A 73 2.20 2.85 5.80
CA VAL A 73 0.78 2.64 5.46
C VAL A 73 0.62 2.22 4.00
N ALA A 74 1.35 2.82 3.06
CA ALA A 74 1.31 2.41 1.65
C ALA A 74 1.71 0.94 1.48
N SER A 75 2.73 0.47 2.20
CA SER A 75 3.11 -0.94 2.24
C SER A 75 1.98 -1.84 2.76
N ALA A 76 1.35 -1.46 3.87
CA ALA A 76 0.21 -2.17 4.41
C ALA A 76 -0.96 -2.24 3.42
N VAL A 77 -1.24 -1.15 2.69
CA VAL A 77 -2.28 -1.10 1.64
C VAL A 77 -1.96 -2.07 0.50
N VAL A 78 -0.69 -2.15 0.05
CA VAL A 78 -0.28 -3.12 -0.98
C VAL A 78 -0.51 -4.55 -0.51
N VAL A 79 -0.10 -4.90 0.71
CA VAL A 79 -0.28 -6.24 1.28
C VAL A 79 -1.77 -6.58 1.45
N TYR A 80 -2.57 -5.62 1.91
CA TYR A 80 -4.01 -5.76 2.03
C TYR A 80 -4.68 -6.05 0.68
N LEU A 81 -4.44 -5.19 -0.32
CA LEU A 81 -5.03 -5.33 -1.65
C LEU A 81 -4.49 -6.56 -2.40
N ALA A 82 -3.28 -7.03 -2.09
CA ALA A 82 -2.79 -8.30 -2.62
C ALA A 82 -3.68 -9.48 -2.19
N HIS A 83 -4.27 -9.42 -0.99
CA HIS A 83 -5.25 -10.41 -0.50
C HIS A 83 -6.69 -10.10 -0.91
N ARG A 84 -7.01 -8.82 -1.16
CA ARG A 84 -8.34 -8.27 -1.46
C ARG A 84 -8.37 -7.53 -2.80
N ARG A 85 -7.91 -8.19 -3.87
CA ARG A 85 -7.71 -7.56 -5.20
C ARG A 85 -9.01 -7.04 -5.82
N ASP A 86 -10.15 -7.59 -5.40
CA ASP A 86 -11.49 -7.14 -5.78
C ASP A 86 -11.86 -5.76 -5.20
N GLU A 87 -11.18 -5.32 -4.14
CA GLU A 87 -11.42 -4.05 -3.46
C GLU A 87 -10.51 -2.91 -3.98
N VAL A 88 -9.70 -3.15 -5.02
CA VAL A 88 -8.71 -2.16 -5.53
C VAL A 88 -9.35 -0.82 -5.95
N SER A 89 -10.60 -0.86 -6.40
CA SER A 89 -11.37 0.31 -6.83
C SER A 89 -12.32 0.86 -5.77
N ASP A 90 -12.26 0.33 -4.55
CA ASP A 90 -13.10 0.79 -3.46
C ASP A 90 -12.65 2.15 -2.93
N ASP A 91 -13.41 2.68 -1.98
CA ASP A 91 -13.18 3.98 -1.36
C ASP A 91 -11.79 4.04 -0.68
N PRO A 92 -10.97 5.07 -0.99
CA PRO A 92 -9.63 5.23 -0.41
C PRO A 92 -9.58 5.16 1.12
N ASP A 93 -10.52 5.81 1.81
CA ASP A 93 -10.52 5.88 3.27
C ASP A 93 -10.85 4.51 3.88
N ASP A 94 -11.79 3.78 3.27
CA ASP A 94 -12.11 2.42 3.68
C ASP A 94 -10.95 1.44 3.46
N ILE A 95 -10.26 1.51 2.30
CA ILE A 95 -9.08 0.69 2.03
C ILE A 95 -8.00 0.97 3.07
N LEU A 96 -7.72 2.25 3.34
CA LEU A 96 -6.68 2.67 4.25
C LEU A 96 -6.97 2.23 5.69
N ARG A 97 -8.21 2.42 6.14
CA ARG A 97 -8.71 1.92 7.44
C ARG A 97 -8.56 0.40 7.58
N LEU A 98 -8.98 -0.36 6.56
CA LEU A 98 -8.92 -1.83 6.60
C LEU A 98 -7.49 -2.36 6.54
N ALA A 99 -6.63 -1.73 5.75
CA ALA A 99 -5.21 -2.06 5.65
C ALA A 99 -4.48 -1.85 6.98
N VAL A 100 -4.63 -0.67 7.60
CA VAL A 100 -4.04 -0.37 8.91
C VAL A 100 -4.55 -1.33 9.98
N ARG A 101 -5.85 -1.64 9.97
CA ARG A 101 -6.43 -2.61 10.91
C ARG A 101 -5.86 -4.01 10.72
N ALA A 102 -5.68 -4.45 9.48
CA ALA A 102 -5.13 -5.77 9.16
C ALA A 102 -3.66 -5.88 9.56
N GLU A 103 -2.85 -4.87 9.25
CA GLU A 103 -1.41 -4.84 9.53
C GLU A 103 -1.13 -4.72 11.03
N PHE A 104 -1.71 -3.70 11.67
CA PHE A 104 -1.36 -3.34 13.04
C PHE A 104 -2.32 -3.92 14.08
N ASN A 105 -3.23 -4.80 13.68
CA ASN A 105 -4.28 -5.36 14.55
C ASN A 105 -5.08 -4.26 15.30
N GLY A 106 -5.30 -3.11 14.65
CA GLY A 106 -5.97 -1.94 15.24
C GLY A 106 -5.13 -1.14 16.25
N HIS A 107 -3.82 -1.40 16.34
CA HIS A 107 -2.91 -0.72 17.26
C HIS A 107 -1.65 -0.22 16.52
N PRO A 108 -1.80 0.74 15.58
CA PRO A 108 -0.66 1.27 14.84
C PRO A 108 0.35 1.99 15.75
N PRO A 109 1.63 2.03 15.36
CA PRO A 109 2.64 2.86 16.00
C PRO A 109 2.25 4.34 16.05
N ALA A 110 2.81 5.10 17.00
CA ALA A 110 2.38 6.47 17.27
C ALA A 110 2.56 7.43 16.08
N ASN A 111 3.63 7.29 15.30
CA ASN A 111 3.85 8.06 14.06
C ASN A 111 2.76 7.79 13.02
N VAL A 112 2.39 6.51 12.82
CA VAL A 112 1.30 6.11 11.92
C VAL A 112 -0.04 6.62 12.42
N ALA A 113 -0.34 6.47 13.72
CA ALA A 113 -1.55 6.99 14.33
C ALA A 113 -1.71 8.51 14.13
N ASN A 114 -0.65 9.28 14.39
CA ASN A 114 -0.66 10.74 14.21
C ASN A 114 -0.88 11.11 12.74
N TRP A 115 -0.21 10.40 11.82
CA TRP A 115 -0.39 10.63 10.39
C TRP A 115 -1.83 10.33 9.94
N LEU A 116 -2.45 9.26 10.44
CA LEU A 116 -3.85 8.92 10.16
C LEU A 116 -4.81 10.02 10.62
N ASP A 117 -4.55 10.61 11.78
CA ASP A 117 -5.32 11.75 12.29
C ASP A 117 -5.15 13.01 11.42
N GLU A 118 -3.94 13.25 10.88
CA GLU A 118 -3.66 14.38 9.98
C GLU A 118 -4.39 14.26 8.64
N VAL A 119 -4.47 13.05 8.07
CA VAL A 119 -5.22 12.77 6.83
C VAL A 119 -6.72 12.57 7.07
N GLY A 120 -7.17 12.52 8.33
CA GLY A 120 -8.58 12.49 8.72
C GLY A 120 -9.23 11.11 8.74
N VAL A 121 -8.45 10.02 8.81
CA VAL A 121 -8.95 8.64 8.76
C VAL A 121 -8.98 7.99 10.16
N GLN A 122 -10.12 7.39 10.51
CA GLN A 122 -10.27 6.62 11.75
C GLN A 122 -10.03 5.13 11.49
N TYR A 123 -9.22 4.47 12.33
CA TYR A 123 -8.77 3.07 12.16
C TYR A 123 -9.25 2.09 13.23
#